data_AF-A0A4Q8UUH3-F1
#
_entry.id   AF-A0A4Q8UUH3-F1
#
_cell.length_a   1.000
_cell.length_b   1.000
_cell.length_c   1.000
_cell.angle_alpha   90.00
_cell.angle_beta   90.00
_cell.angle_gamma   90.00
#
_symmetry.space_group_name_H-M   'P 1'
#
loop_
_entity.id
_entity.type
_entity.pdbx_description
1 polymer ?
#
loop_
_entity_poly.entity_id
_entity_poly.type
_entity_poly.pdbx_seq_one_letter_code
_entity_poly.pdbx_strand_id
1 'polypeptide(L)'
;MPQCRGRRLLHDGDPVTGRNRVLGEAATGERGSAVVDFVMVGGLLTMFFLAIIQLTLVLHVRNTLIDAAASGARYGTLADRGAADAEERAGALVGMALNADFAQDISTSEVTFQGLRTLEVTIKAPMPVIGLIGPRDMLEVKGHAAVQP
;
A
#
# COMPACT_ATOMS: atom_id res chain seq x y z
N MET A 1 64.43 79.31 26.03
CA MET A 1 64.93 78.18 25.22
C MET A 1 64.62 76.88 25.95
N PRO A 2 64.46 75.71 25.30
CA PRO A 2 63.52 75.24 24.25
C PRO A 2 62.59 74.11 24.82
N GLN A 3 61.37 73.80 24.35
CA GLN A 3 60.87 73.20 23.10
C GLN A 3 61.47 71.83 22.71
N CYS A 4 60.67 70.76 22.89
CA CYS A 4 60.62 69.48 22.14
C CYS A 4 59.35 68.74 22.62
N ARG A 5 58.18 68.86 22.00
CA ARG A 5 57.71 68.42 20.67
C ARG A 5 57.55 66.90 20.56
N GLY A 6 56.28 66.50 20.49
CA GLY A 6 55.83 65.25 19.87
C GLY A 6 55.74 64.07 20.84
N ARG A 7 54.77 63.16 20.72
CA ARG A 7 53.81 62.95 19.65
C ARG A 7 52.77 62.00 20.22
N ARG A 8 51.53 62.48 20.27
CA ARG A 8 50.30 61.72 20.46
C ARG A 8 50.35 60.48 19.56
N LEU A 9 50.54 59.30 20.15
CA LEU A 9 50.50 58.03 19.44
C LEU A 9 49.54 57.11 20.18
N LEU A 10 48.41 56.91 19.51
CA LEU A 10 47.61 55.69 19.52
C LEU A 10 46.96 55.35 20.86
N HIS A 11 45.89 56.08 21.16
CA HIS A 11 44.72 55.41 21.71
C HIS A 11 44.23 54.46 20.60
N ASP A 12 44.68 53.22 20.66
CA ASP A 12 44.19 52.15 19.80
C ASP A 12 42.76 51.86 20.26
N GLY A 13 41.81 52.58 19.67
CA GLY A 13 40.41 52.24 19.78
C GLY A 13 40.19 51.05 18.87
N ASP A 14 40.21 49.85 19.44
CA ASP A 14 39.90 48.63 18.74
C ASP A 14 38.57 48.79 17.98
N PRO A 15 38.52 48.61 16.65
CA PRO A 15 37.26 48.52 15.94
C PRO A 15 36.70 47.10 16.14
N VAL A 16 36.22 46.79 17.35
CA VAL A 16 35.37 45.61 17.58
C VAL A 16 33.95 45.96 17.16
N THR A 17 33.74 46.26 15.89
CA THR A 17 32.40 46.49 15.32
C THR A 17 32.39 45.94 13.90
N GLY A 18 31.80 44.75 13.73
CA GLY A 18 31.49 44.23 12.40
C GLY A 18 31.54 42.73 12.16
N ARG A 19 31.67 41.87 13.18
CA ARG A 19 31.77 40.40 12.99
C ARG A 19 30.57 39.60 13.48
N ASN A 20 29.36 40.16 13.42
CA ASN A 20 28.16 39.41 13.87
C ASN A 20 26.98 39.40 12.89
N ARG A 21 27.22 39.66 11.60
CA ARG A 21 26.15 39.61 10.58
C ARG A 21 26.03 38.25 9.87
N VAL A 22 27.12 37.48 9.80
CA VAL A 22 27.17 36.17 9.10
C VAL A 22 26.71 34.97 9.92
N LEU A 23 26.61 35.08 11.25
CA LEU A 23 26.12 34.00 12.11
C LEU A 23 24.58 33.88 12.13
N GLY A 24 23.87 34.90 11.66
CA GLY A 24 22.40 34.93 11.60
C GLY A 24 21.81 34.11 10.44
N GLU A 25 22.46 34.09 9.28
CA GLU A 25 21.97 33.40 8.06
C GLU A 25 22.13 31.87 8.14
N ALA A 26 23.23 31.38 8.71
CA ALA A 26 23.47 29.94 8.85
C ALA A 26 22.46 29.26 9.80
N ALA A 27 22.17 29.90 10.95
CA ALA A 27 21.25 29.37 11.96
C ALA A 27 19.77 29.35 11.52
N THR A 28 19.40 30.14 10.50
CA THR A 28 18.08 30.06 9.87
C THR A 28 18.00 28.97 8.80
N GLY A 29 19.08 28.76 8.03
CA GLY A 29 19.16 27.69 7.01
C GLY A 29 19.17 26.29 7.62
N GLU A 30 19.91 26.08 8.71
CA GLU A 30 19.96 24.78 9.42
C GLU A 30 18.61 24.39 10.01
N ARG A 31 17.85 25.34 10.57
CA ARG A 31 16.48 25.10 11.07
C ARG A 31 15.50 24.75 9.96
N GLY A 32 15.62 25.37 8.78
CA GLY A 32 14.81 25.03 7.61
C GLY A 32 15.13 23.63 7.07
N SER A 33 16.42 23.27 7.03
CA SER A 33 16.88 21.96 6.56
C SER A 33 16.32 20.81 7.40
N ALA A 34 16.31 20.92 8.73
CA ALA A 34 15.79 19.89 9.61
C ALA A 34 14.28 19.62 9.41
N VAL A 35 13.49 20.67 9.16
CA VAL A 35 12.05 20.52 8.88
C VAL A 35 11.83 19.87 7.52
N VAL A 36 12.59 20.24 6.50
CA VAL A 36 12.48 19.65 5.16
C VAL A 36 12.86 18.18 5.16
N ASP A 37 13.97 17.82 5.82
CA ASP A 37 14.41 16.42 5.95
C ASP A 37 13.32 15.57 6.62
N PHE A 38 12.76 16.05 7.74
CA PHE A 38 11.68 15.37 8.42
C PHE A 38 10.44 15.18 7.53
N VAL A 39 10.05 16.20 6.76
CA VAL A 39 8.88 16.11 5.87
C VAL A 39 9.15 15.18 4.68
N MET A 40 10.36 15.20 4.10
CA MET A 40 10.71 14.28 3.00
C MET A 40 10.75 12.83 3.48
N VAL A 41 11.40 12.57 4.61
CA VAL A 41 11.48 11.24 5.22
C VAL A 41 10.08 10.78 5.63
N GLY A 42 9.33 11.61 6.37
CA GLY A 42 7.98 11.30 6.81
C GLY A 42 7.01 11.09 5.65
N GLY A 43 7.08 11.91 4.60
CA GLY A 43 6.28 11.79 3.39
C GLY A 43 6.59 10.50 2.62
N LEU A 44 7.87 10.19 2.42
CA LEU A 44 8.31 8.96 1.76
C LEU A 44 7.88 7.73 2.55
N LEU A 45 8.11 7.71 3.87
CA LEU A 45 7.69 6.61 4.73
C LEU A 45 6.17 6.43 4.73
N THR A 46 5.41 7.52 4.77
CA THR A 46 3.95 7.47 4.71
C THR A 46 3.48 6.91 3.37
N MET A 47 4.04 7.37 2.26
CA MET A 47 3.74 6.85 0.92
C MET A 47 4.06 5.36 0.81
N PHE A 48 5.23 4.95 1.29
CA PHE A 48 5.65 3.55 1.27
C PHE A 48 4.77 2.66 2.16
N PHE A 49 4.41 3.16 3.34
CA PHE A 49 3.49 2.49 4.26
C PHE A 49 2.12 2.27 3.62
N LEU A 50 1.56 3.29 2.97
CA LEU A 50 0.31 3.17 2.23
C LEU A 50 0.42 2.17 1.08
N ALA A 51 1.53 2.19 0.33
CA ALA A 51 1.78 1.24 -0.76
C ALA A 51 1.81 -0.21 -0.25
N ILE A 52 2.45 -0.46 0.90
CA ILE A 52 2.44 -1.78 1.54
C ILE A 52 1.02 -2.17 1.95
N ILE A 53 0.26 -1.29 2.62
CA ILE A 53 -1.12 -1.59 3.03
C ILE A 53 -1.98 -1.97 1.81
N GLN A 54 -1.89 -1.19 0.73
CA GLN A 54 -2.63 -1.48 -0.50
C GLN A 54 -2.24 -2.85 -1.07
N LEU A 55 -0.94 -3.13 -1.18
CA LEU A 55 -0.44 -4.42 -1.66
C LEU A 55 -0.92 -5.58 -0.79
N THR A 56 -0.78 -5.46 0.54
CA THR A 56 -1.22 -6.48 1.49
C THR A 56 -2.72 -6.73 1.38
N LEU A 57 -3.54 -5.68 1.28
CA LEU A 57 -4.99 -5.81 1.16
C LEU A 57 -5.40 -6.51 -0.14
N VAL A 58 -4.80 -6.13 -1.26
CA VAL A 58 -5.05 -6.77 -2.57
C VAL A 58 -4.67 -8.24 -2.54
N LEU A 59 -3.49 -8.58 -2.01
CA LEU A 59 -3.04 -9.96 -1.88
C LEU A 59 -3.94 -10.76 -0.93
N HIS A 60 -4.35 -10.16 0.19
CA HIS A 60 -5.24 -10.80 1.14
C HIS A 60 -6.58 -11.18 0.51
N VAL A 61 -7.25 -10.23 -0.16
CA VAL A 61 -8.52 -10.49 -0.86
C VAL A 61 -8.35 -11.55 -1.94
N ARG A 62 -7.34 -11.43 -2.81
CA ARG A 62 -7.09 -12.40 -3.88
C ARG A 62 -6.87 -13.80 -3.33
N ASN A 63 -6.07 -13.95 -2.28
CA ASN A 63 -5.78 -15.23 -1.67
C ASN A 63 -7.02 -15.84 -1.01
N THR A 64 -7.81 -15.04 -0.30
CA THR A 64 -9.08 -15.48 0.30
C THR A 64 -10.09 -15.94 -0.76
N LEU A 65 -10.22 -15.21 -1.88
CA LEU A 65 -11.12 -15.61 -2.98
C LEU A 65 -10.66 -16.90 -3.66
N ILE A 66 -9.36 -17.09 -3.89
CA ILE A 66 -8.81 -18.34 -4.46
C ILE A 66 -9.15 -19.52 -3.54
N ASP A 67 -8.95 -19.35 -2.23
CA ASP A 67 -9.22 -20.39 -1.24
C ASP A 67 -10.71 -20.74 -1.17
N ALA A 68 -11.59 -19.73 -1.20
CA ALA A 68 -13.03 -19.93 -1.25
C ALA A 68 -13.48 -20.64 -2.54
N ALA A 69 -12.93 -20.25 -3.69
CA ALA A 69 -13.23 -20.89 -4.98
C ALA A 69 -12.77 -22.35 -5.01
N ALA A 70 -11.56 -22.64 -4.52
CA ALA A 70 -11.06 -24.01 -4.41
C ALA A 70 -11.90 -24.87 -3.45
N SER A 71 -12.33 -24.30 -2.32
CA SER A 71 -13.18 -24.97 -1.34
C SER A 71 -14.59 -25.22 -1.89
N GLY A 72 -15.18 -24.26 -2.61
CA GLY A 72 -16.46 -24.42 -3.30
C GLY A 72 -16.39 -25.48 -4.39
N ALA A 73 -15.35 -25.44 -5.23
CA ALA A 73 -15.15 -26.42 -6.29
C ALA A 73 -15.07 -27.85 -5.72
N ARG A 74 -14.28 -28.06 -4.65
CA ARG A 74 -14.21 -29.36 -3.96
C ARG A 74 -15.55 -29.79 -3.36
N TYR A 75 -16.35 -28.84 -2.88
CA TYR A 75 -17.65 -29.12 -2.27
C TYR A 75 -18.69 -29.57 -3.31
N GLY A 76 -18.64 -29.01 -4.52
CA GLY A 76 -19.53 -29.36 -5.64
C GLY A 76 -19.15 -30.65 -6.38
N THR A 77 -17.98 -31.24 -6.11
CA THR A 77 -17.62 -32.55 -6.66
C THR A 77 -18.06 -33.74 -5.79
N LEU A 78 -18.75 -33.50 -4.67
CA LEU A 78 -19.29 -34.58 -3.83
C LEU A 78 -20.50 -35.25 -4.51
N ALA A 79 -20.71 -36.53 -4.25
CA ALA A 79 -21.63 -37.40 -4.99
C ALA A 79 -23.09 -36.91 -5.11
N ASP A 80 -23.58 -36.15 -4.13
CA ASP A 80 -24.95 -35.59 -4.12
C ASP A 80 -24.97 -34.07 -4.39
N ARG A 81 -23.85 -33.48 -4.80
CA ARG A 81 -23.67 -32.04 -4.92
C ARG A 81 -23.40 -31.65 -6.37
N GLY A 82 -23.86 -30.47 -6.73
CA GLY A 82 -23.66 -29.91 -8.06
C GLY A 82 -23.02 -28.53 -8.03
N ALA A 83 -23.01 -27.92 -9.21
CA ALA A 83 -22.47 -26.57 -9.41
C ALA A 83 -23.15 -25.52 -8.52
N ALA A 84 -24.48 -25.63 -8.30
CA ALA A 84 -25.23 -24.72 -7.42
C ALA A 84 -24.80 -24.79 -5.94
N ASP A 85 -24.51 -26.00 -5.43
CA ASP A 85 -24.03 -26.19 -4.06
C ASP A 85 -22.63 -25.61 -3.86
N ALA A 86 -21.79 -25.66 -4.89
CA ALA A 86 -20.46 -25.04 -4.88
C ALA A 86 -20.55 -23.51 -4.84
N GLU A 87 -21.49 -22.92 -5.58
CA GLU A 87 -21.74 -21.48 -5.61
C GLU A 87 -22.19 -20.97 -4.24
N GLU A 88 -23.21 -21.59 -3.65
CA GLU A 88 -23.72 -21.24 -2.32
C GLU A 88 -22.62 -21.35 -1.26
N ARG A 89 -21.83 -22.44 -1.31
CA ARG A 89 -20.74 -22.65 -0.36
C ARG A 89 -19.63 -21.62 -0.52
N ALA A 90 -19.20 -21.32 -1.75
CA ALA A 90 -18.18 -20.31 -2.02
C ALA A 90 -18.66 -18.93 -1.54
N GLY A 91 -19.91 -18.57 -1.84
CA GLY A 91 -20.53 -17.32 -1.38
C GLY A 91 -20.55 -17.18 0.13
N ALA A 92 -20.94 -18.24 0.86
CA ALA A 92 -20.90 -18.23 2.32
C ALA A 92 -19.50 -18.04 2.89
N LEU A 93 -18.48 -18.68 2.30
CA LEU A 93 -17.08 -18.55 2.73
C LEU A 93 -16.54 -17.13 2.48
N VAL A 94 -16.80 -16.56 1.31
CA VAL A 94 -16.40 -15.18 0.98
C VAL A 94 -17.12 -14.17 1.89
N GLY A 95 -18.42 -14.35 2.11
CA GLY A 95 -19.23 -13.47 2.97
C GLY A 95 -18.76 -13.46 4.43
N MET A 96 -18.29 -14.58 4.96
CA MET A 96 -17.70 -14.66 6.30
C MET A 96 -16.29 -14.07 6.39
N ALA A 97 -15.47 -14.24 5.36
CA ALA A 97 -14.06 -13.86 5.39
C ALA A 97 -13.82 -12.39 5.01
N LEU A 98 -14.67 -11.82 4.14
CA LEU A 98 -14.56 -10.45 3.65
C LEU A 98 -15.83 -9.65 4.00
N ASN A 99 -16.79 -9.60 3.08
CA ASN A 99 -18.13 -9.05 3.27
C ASN A 99 -19.07 -9.60 2.17
N ALA A 100 -20.36 -9.24 2.23
CA ALA A 100 -21.34 -9.65 1.22
C ALA A 100 -21.12 -9.02 -0.18
N ASP A 101 -20.49 -7.85 -0.27
CA ASP A 101 -20.19 -7.19 -1.56
C ASP A 101 -19.14 -7.94 -2.39
N PHE A 102 -18.21 -8.65 -1.74
CA PHE A 102 -17.24 -9.53 -2.42
C PHE A 102 -17.87 -10.85 -2.90
N ALA A 103 -19.09 -11.18 -2.49
CA ALA A 103 -19.79 -12.42 -2.83
C ALA A 103 -20.91 -12.25 -3.87
N GLN A 104 -21.01 -11.08 -4.54
CA GLN A 104 -22.14 -10.77 -5.43
C GLN A 104 -22.07 -11.42 -6.82
N ASP A 105 -20.87 -11.74 -7.32
CA ASP A 105 -20.68 -12.29 -8.67
C ASP A 105 -19.82 -13.56 -8.59
N ILE A 106 -20.49 -14.69 -8.36
CA ILE A 106 -19.92 -16.03 -8.32
C ILE A 106 -20.62 -16.83 -9.42
N SER A 107 -19.83 -17.53 -10.23
CA SER A 107 -20.34 -18.40 -11.28
C SER A 107 -19.59 -19.71 -11.30
N THR A 108 -20.27 -20.78 -11.65
CA THR A 108 -19.70 -22.12 -11.70
C THR A 108 -19.84 -22.69 -13.10
N SER A 109 -18.77 -23.26 -13.65
CA SER A 109 -18.76 -23.92 -14.95
C SER A 109 -18.16 -25.31 -14.81
N GLU A 110 -18.79 -26.30 -15.44
CA GLU A 110 -18.13 -27.59 -15.66
C GLU A 110 -17.16 -27.46 -16.84
N VAL A 111 -15.90 -27.80 -16.62
CA VAL A 111 -14.83 -27.68 -17.61
C VAL A 111 -14.01 -28.96 -17.62
N THR A 112 -13.61 -29.42 -18.80
CA THR A 112 -12.69 -30.56 -18.90
C THR A 112 -11.26 -30.04 -18.82
N PHE A 113 -10.61 -30.21 -17.67
CA PHE A 113 -9.21 -29.83 -17.47
C PHE A 113 -8.33 -31.08 -17.48
N GLN A 114 -7.33 -31.13 -18.36
CA GLN A 114 -6.41 -32.27 -18.51
C GLN A 114 -7.11 -33.64 -18.72
N GLY A 115 -8.28 -33.66 -19.39
CA GLY A 115 -9.03 -34.89 -19.67
C GLY A 115 -9.92 -35.38 -18.53
N LEU A 116 -9.97 -34.66 -17.39
CA LEU A 116 -10.84 -34.94 -16.25
C LEU A 116 -11.97 -33.91 -16.19
N ARG A 117 -13.21 -34.38 -15.94
CA ARG A 117 -14.33 -33.48 -15.62
C ARG A 117 -13.94 -32.70 -14.37
N THR A 118 -14.00 -31.38 -14.43
CA THR A 118 -13.55 -30.48 -13.37
C THR A 118 -14.63 -29.43 -13.15
N LEU A 119 -14.94 -29.09 -11.90
CA LEU A 119 -15.78 -27.96 -11.59
C LEU A 119 -14.89 -26.72 -11.41
N GLU A 120 -15.13 -25.68 -12.21
CA GLU A 120 -14.49 -24.37 -12.09
C GLU A 120 -15.45 -23.42 -11.38
N VAL A 121 -14.98 -22.77 -10.32
CA VAL A 121 -15.69 -21.68 -9.63
C VAL A 121 -14.96 -20.39 -9.95
N THR A 122 -15.66 -19.45 -10.59
CA THR A 122 -15.18 -18.11 -10.93
C THR A 122 -15.84 -17.09 -10.00
N ILE A 123 -15.03 -16.27 -9.34
CA ILE A 123 -15.49 -15.20 -8.45
C ILE A 123 -14.99 -13.86 -9.00
N LYS A 124 -15.90 -12.92 -9.21
CA LYS A 124 -15.60 -11.53 -9.58
C LYS A 124 -15.95 -10.62 -8.41
N ALA A 125 -14.98 -9.84 -7.98
CA ALA A 125 -15.15 -8.98 -6.81
C ALA A 125 -14.48 -7.62 -7.01
N PRO A 126 -14.93 -6.56 -6.32
CA PRO A 126 -14.31 -5.25 -6.46
C PRO A 126 -12.85 -5.28 -5.96
N MET A 127 -11.92 -4.71 -6.73
CA MET A 127 -10.53 -4.60 -6.27
C MET A 127 -10.43 -3.61 -5.09
N PRO A 128 -9.81 -3.98 -3.96
CA PRO A 128 -9.79 -3.16 -2.74
C PRO A 128 -8.73 -2.04 -2.79
N VAL A 129 -8.64 -1.32 -3.90
CA VAL A 129 -7.68 -0.21 -4.08
C VAL A 129 -8.25 1.09 -3.51
N ILE A 130 -7.51 1.70 -2.58
CA ILE A 130 -7.82 3.04 -2.05
C ILE A 130 -7.35 4.05 -3.12
N GLY A 131 -8.32 4.70 -3.77
CA GLY A 131 -8.11 5.42 -5.03
C GLY A 131 -7.17 6.63 -4.99
N LEU A 132 -6.40 6.77 -6.07
CA LEU A 132 -5.95 8.04 -6.66
C LEU A 132 -5.61 7.90 -8.17
N ILE A 133 -5.25 6.71 -8.67
CA ILE A 133 -5.10 6.42 -10.13
C ILE A 133 -5.41 4.93 -10.37
N GLY A 134 -6.56 4.61 -10.98
CA GLY A 134 -6.88 3.24 -11.42
C GLY A 134 -8.37 3.05 -11.71
N PRO A 135 -8.75 2.35 -12.80
CA PRO A 135 -10.15 1.96 -13.00
C PRO A 135 -10.61 1.12 -11.81
N ARG A 136 -11.91 1.18 -11.49
CA ARG A 136 -12.53 0.28 -10.52
C ARG A 136 -12.63 -1.12 -11.13
N ASP A 137 -11.50 -1.72 -11.47
CA ASP A 137 -11.46 -3.00 -12.16
C ASP A 137 -11.89 -4.10 -11.18
N MET A 138 -12.79 -4.97 -11.66
CA MET A 138 -13.18 -6.17 -10.93
C MET A 138 -12.02 -7.17 -10.96
N LEU A 139 -11.65 -7.68 -9.78
CA LEU A 139 -10.74 -8.78 -9.62
C LEU A 139 -11.48 -10.08 -9.95
N GLU A 140 -11.08 -10.76 -11.03
CA GLU A 140 -11.59 -12.09 -11.39
C GLU A 140 -10.63 -13.18 -10.88
N VAL A 141 -11.16 -14.18 -10.19
CA VAL A 141 -10.43 -15.29 -9.58
C VAL A 141 -11.08 -16.61 -9.97
N LYS A 142 -10.27 -17.63 -10.26
CA LYS A 142 -10.72 -18.97 -10.68
C LYS A 142 -10.17 -20.07 -9.77
N GLY A 143 -11.04 -20.94 -9.27
CA GLY A 143 -10.69 -22.16 -8.54
C GLY A 143 -11.16 -23.41 -9.29
N HIS A 144 -10.36 -24.47 -9.28
CA HIS A 144 -10.64 -25.71 -10.02
C HIS A 144 -10.61 -26.92 -9.08
N ALA A 145 -11.56 -27.85 -9.21
CA ALA A 145 -11.53 -29.14 -8.55
C ALA A 145 -11.92 -30.29 -9.50
N ALA A 146 -11.09 -31.33 -9.56
CA ALA A 146 -11.35 -32.50 -10.38
C ALA A 146 -12.52 -33.32 -9.79
N VAL A 147 -13.51 -33.62 -10.63
CA VAL A 147 -14.63 -34.52 -10.31
C VAL A 147 -14.08 -35.94 -10.33
N GLN A 148 -14.10 -36.59 -9.17
CA GLN A 148 -13.67 -37.98 -9.06
C GLN A 148 -14.83 -38.89 -9.57
N PRO A 149 -14.56 -39.79 -10.54
CA PRO A 149 -15.58 -40.67 -11.13
C PRO A 149 -16.08 -41.76 -10.19
#